data_AF-A0A482Z7S4-F1
#
_entry.id   AF-A0A482Z7S4-F1
#
_cell.length_a   1.000
_cell.length_b   1.000
_cell.length_c   1.000
_cell.angle_alpha   90.00
_cell.angle_beta   90.00
_cell.angle_gamma   90.00
#
_symmetry.space_group_name_H-M   'P 1'
#
loop_
_entity.id
_entity.type
_entity.pdbx_description
1 polymer ?
#
loop_
_entity_poly.entity_id
_entity_poly.type
_entity_poly.pdbx_seq_one_letter_code
_entity_poly.pdbx_strand_id
1 'polypeptide(L)'
;MMNFKYTLPENLINADLCEFANGGAQVTIRTKDGDIYEKILISNCMWIVAMAGYNELPFKIDDIIEIYQTGNDKNPKQKIDWFFFDKWE
;
A
#
# COMPACT_ATOMS: atom_id res chain seq x y z
N MET A 1 -3.41 -14.58 15.09
CA MET A 1 -4.10 -14.52 13.77
C MET A 1 -4.05 -13.07 13.35
N MET A 2 -3.48 -12.74 12.19
CA MET A 2 -3.25 -11.35 11.79
C MET A 2 -4.57 -10.73 11.32
N ASN A 3 -5.03 -9.66 11.98
CA ASN A 3 -6.22 -8.91 11.59
C ASN A 3 -5.81 -7.72 10.74
N PHE A 4 -5.87 -7.86 9.42
CA PHE A 4 -5.55 -6.78 8.49
C PHE A 4 -6.65 -5.71 8.48
N LYS A 5 -6.31 -4.47 8.83
CA LYS A 5 -7.29 -3.37 8.95
C LYS A 5 -7.89 -2.93 7.60
N TYR A 6 -7.08 -2.93 6.54
CA TYR A 6 -7.47 -2.40 5.24
C TYR A 6 -7.32 -3.46 4.14
N THR A 7 -8.47 -3.99 3.68
CA THR A 7 -8.53 -4.95 2.56
C THR A 7 -8.90 -4.22 1.27
N LEU A 8 -8.18 -4.52 0.20
CA LEU A 8 -8.50 -4.02 -1.14
C LEU A 8 -9.73 -4.73 -1.70
N PRO A 9 -10.58 -4.03 -2.46
CA PRO A 9 -11.65 -4.66 -3.21
C PRO A 9 -11.07 -5.52 -4.35
N GLU A 10 -11.79 -6.57 -4.76
CA GLU A 10 -11.29 -7.58 -5.70
C GLU A 10 -10.79 -6.99 -7.03
N ASN A 11 -11.44 -5.92 -7.52
CA ASN A 11 -11.08 -5.25 -8.76
C ASN A 11 -9.75 -4.48 -8.69
N LEU A 12 -9.19 -4.28 -7.50
CA LEU A 12 -7.90 -3.63 -7.28
C LEU A 12 -6.81 -4.61 -6.86
N ILE A 13 -7.14 -5.89 -6.64
CA ILE A 13 -6.14 -6.92 -6.37
C ILE A 13 -5.31 -7.12 -7.64
N ASN A 14 -4.02 -6.81 -7.54
CA ASN A 14 -3.09 -6.91 -8.66
C ASN A 14 -1.93 -7.84 -8.31
N ALA A 15 -1.93 -9.03 -8.91
CA ALA A 15 -0.90 -10.05 -8.69
C ALA A 15 0.44 -9.73 -9.38
N ASP A 16 0.48 -8.75 -10.29
CA ASP A 16 1.69 -8.37 -11.02
C ASP A 16 2.59 -7.40 -10.22
N LEU A 17 2.18 -7.02 -9.01
CA LEU A 17 2.98 -6.18 -8.13
C LEU A 17 4.27 -6.92 -7.74
N CYS A 18 5.41 -6.34 -8.12
CA CYS A 18 6.70 -6.87 -7.76
C CYS A 18 6.92 -6.70 -6.26
N GLU A 19 7.32 -7.78 -5.59
CA GLU A 19 7.68 -7.75 -4.18
C GLU A 19 8.82 -6.74 -3.95
N PHE A 20 8.65 -5.89 -2.95
CA PHE A 20 9.66 -4.95 -2.48
C PHE A 20 10.44 -5.54 -1.30
N ALA A 21 9.74 -6.04 -0.27
CA ALA A 21 10.37 -6.68 0.88
C ALA A 21 9.38 -7.52 1.70
N ASN A 22 9.80 -8.69 2.19
CA ASN A 22 9.09 -9.54 3.16
C ASN A 22 7.63 -9.84 2.75
N GLY A 23 7.37 -10.12 1.47
CA GLY A 23 6.04 -10.39 0.93
C GLY A 23 5.15 -9.15 0.74
N GLY A 24 5.71 -7.95 0.90
CA GLY A 24 5.05 -6.68 0.65
C GLY A 24 5.56 -5.99 -0.61
N ALA A 25 4.65 -5.43 -1.40
CA ALA A 25 4.95 -4.54 -2.52
C ALA A 25 4.77 -3.09 -2.10
N GLN A 26 5.77 -2.24 -2.33
CA GLN A 26 5.59 -0.80 -2.25
C GLN A 26 4.86 -0.34 -3.51
N VAL A 27 3.87 0.53 -3.36
CA VAL A 27 3.05 1.05 -4.45
C VAL A 27 2.76 2.54 -4.31
N THR A 28 2.29 3.11 -5.42
CA THR A 28 1.63 4.41 -5.50
C THR A 28 0.15 4.19 -5.81
N ILE A 29 -0.72 4.96 -5.15
CA ILE A 29 -2.17 4.92 -5.29
C ILE A 29 -2.67 6.24 -5.86
N ARG A 30 -3.64 6.16 -6.79
CA ARG A 30 -4.42 7.32 -7.24
C ARG A 30 -5.87 7.18 -6.80
N THR A 31 -6.47 8.26 -6.31
CA THR A 31 -7.88 8.32 -5.92
C THR A 31 -8.77 8.95 -6.99
N LYS A 32 -10.10 8.80 -6.86
CA LYS A 32 -11.12 9.41 -7.74
C LYS A 32 -10.98 10.93 -7.86
N ASP A 33 -10.54 11.59 -6.80
CA ASP A 33 -10.36 13.04 -6.76
C ASP A 33 -9.07 13.50 -7.45
N GLY A 34 -8.24 12.55 -7.90
CA GLY A 34 -6.99 12.81 -8.61
C GLY A 34 -5.77 12.89 -7.70
N ASP A 35 -5.94 12.74 -6.38
CA ASP A 35 -4.84 12.73 -5.42
C ASP A 35 -3.95 11.50 -5.63
N ILE A 36 -2.65 11.70 -5.39
CA ILE A 36 -1.62 10.67 -5.52
C ILE A 36 -0.96 10.47 -4.16
N TYR A 37 -0.97 9.22 -3.70
CA TYR A 37 -0.35 8.80 -2.45
C TYR A 37 0.74 7.78 -2.74
N GLU A 38 1.97 8.14 -2.43
CA GLU A 38 3.15 7.30 -2.64
C GLU A 38 3.52 6.53 -1.36
N LYS A 39 4.41 5.54 -1.49
CA LYS A 39 5.00 4.81 -0.35
C LYS A 39 3.95 4.14 0.53
N ILE A 40 3.15 3.29 -0.10
CA ILE A 40 2.15 2.44 0.55
C ILE A 40 2.62 1.00 0.42
N LEU A 41 2.51 0.19 1.49
CA LEU A 41 2.83 -1.23 1.44
C LEU A 41 1.56 -2.07 1.31
N ILE A 42 1.52 -2.91 0.29
CA ILE A 42 0.50 -3.93 0.10
C ILE A 42 1.13 -5.31 0.35
N SER A 43 0.57 -6.08 1.29
CA SER A 43 0.93 -7.48 1.51
C SER A 43 0.01 -8.41 0.72
N ASN A 44 0.61 -9.45 0.11
CA ASN A 44 -0.09 -10.48 -0.67
C ASN A 44 -1.09 -9.93 -1.70
N CYS A 45 -0.79 -8.75 -2.26
CA CYS A 45 -1.62 -8.06 -3.26
C CYS A 45 -3.04 -7.66 -2.78
N MET A 46 -3.36 -7.82 -1.48
CA MET A 46 -4.72 -7.72 -0.96
C MET A 46 -4.87 -6.77 0.22
N TRP A 47 -3.82 -6.57 1.00
CA TRP A 47 -3.91 -5.87 2.27
C TRP A 47 -2.98 -4.67 2.29
N ILE A 48 -3.53 -3.47 2.52
CA ILE A 48 -2.69 -2.31 2.81
C ILE A 48 -2.26 -2.39 4.27
N VAL A 49 -0.96 -2.60 4.50
CA VAL A 49 -0.41 -2.90 5.83
C VAL A 49 0.36 -1.73 6.45
N ALA A 50 0.82 -0.77 5.65
CA ALA A 50 1.52 0.42 6.13
C ALA A 50 1.51 1.57 5.13
N MET A 51 1.74 2.78 5.62
CA MET A 51 2.03 3.95 4.81
C MET A 51 3.13 4.79 5.47
N ALA A 52 4.04 5.34 4.65
CA ALA A 52 5.12 6.17 5.15
C ALA A 52 4.61 7.52 5.68
N GLY A 53 4.89 7.86 6.94
CA GLY A 53 4.47 9.13 7.55
C GLY A 53 3.02 9.20 8.01
N TYR A 54 2.23 8.13 7.88
CA TYR A 54 0.80 8.13 8.20
C TYR A 54 0.43 6.96 9.11
N ASN A 55 -0.14 7.25 10.28
CA ASN A 55 -0.65 6.23 11.21
C ASN A 55 -2.01 5.64 10.81
N GLU A 56 -2.67 6.24 9.81
CA GLU A 56 -3.90 5.76 9.18
C GLU A 56 -3.98 6.26 7.74
N LEU A 57 -4.84 5.68 6.90
CA LEU A 57 -4.96 6.12 5.51
C LEU A 57 -5.61 7.51 5.44
N PRO A 58 -5.00 8.47 4.74
CA PRO A 58 -5.60 9.79 4.52
C PRO A 58 -6.68 9.78 3.42
N PHE A 59 -7.12 8.59 2.99
CA PHE A 59 -8.12 8.35 1.95
C PHE A 59 -8.95 7.11 2.29
N LYS A 60 -10.12 6.96 1.66
CA LYS A 60 -10.94 5.74 1.78
C LYS A 60 -10.53 4.73 0.72
N ILE A 61 -10.62 3.44 1.06
CA ILE A 61 -10.34 2.34 0.12
C ILE A 61 -11.22 2.42 -1.12
N ASP A 62 -12.50 2.73 -0.95
CA ASP A 62 -13.45 2.83 -2.06
C ASP A 62 -13.14 3.97 -3.03
N ASP A 63 -12.28 4.92 -2.64
CA ASP A 63 -11.86 6.05 -3.48
C ASP A 63 -10.65 5.73 -4.35
N ILE A 64 -10.02 4.55 -4.17
CA ILE A 64 -8.89 4.13 -5.00
C ILE A 64 -9.39 3.77 -6.41
N ILE A 65 -8.74 4.33 -7.43
CA ILE A 65 -9.00 4.01 -8.83
C ILE A 65 -7.84 3.28 -9.51
N GLU A 66 -6.63 3.45 -9.00
CA GLU A 66 -5.43 2.87 -9.59
C GLU A 66 -4.39 2.54 -8.52
N ILE A 67 -3.75 1.38 -8.66
CA ILE A 67 -2.60 0.95 -7.87
C ILE A 67 -1.49 0.56 -8.85
N TYR A 68 -0.33 1.20 -8.74
CA TYR A 68 0.80 0.95 -9.64
C TYR A 68 2.14 1.08 -8.93
N GLN A 69 3.20 0.56 -9.55
CA GLN A 69 4.57 0.73 -9.07
C GLN A 69 5.37 1.61 -10.03
N THR A 70 5.93 2.67 -9.49
CA THR A 70 6.96 3.47 -10.18
C THR A 70 8.32 2.79 -10.08
N GLY A 71 9.30 3.28 -10.83
CA GLY A 71 10.70 2.83 -10.67
C GLY A 71 11.24 3.07 -9.25
N ASN A 72 10.77 4.13 -8.57
CA ASN A 72 11.14 4.43 -7.19
C ASN A 72 10.48 3.48 -6.18
N ASP A 73 9.29 2.97 -6.49
CA ASP A 73 8.62 1.98 -5.62
C ASP A 73 9.35 0.64 -5.62
N LYS A 74 9.88 0.24 -6.78
CA LYS A 74 10.66 -1.00 -6.92
C LYS A 74 12.06 -0.89 -6.32
N ASN A 75 12.63 0.31 -6.32
CA ASN A 75 14.00 0.57 -5.86
C ASN A 75 14.09 1.91 -5.09
N PRO A 76 13.53 2.00 -3.88
CA PRO A 76 13.53 3.22 -3.12
C PRO A 76 14.96 3.57 -2.70
N LYS A 77 15.38 4.81 -2.99
CA LYS A 77 16.73 5.31 -2.68
C LYS A 77 16.87 5.88 -1.27
N GLN A 78 15.77 5.95 -0.52
CA GLN A 78 15.70 6.59 0.78
C GLN A 78 15.21 5.58 1.82
N LYS A 79 15.68 5.73 3.06
CA LYS A 79 15.10 5.03 4.19
C LYS A 79 13.68 5.57 4.40
N ILE A 80 12.72 4.66 4.57
CA ILE A 80 11.30 4.99 4.74
C ILE A 80 10.90 4.62 6.16
N ASP A 81 10.32 5.58 6.88
CA ASP A 81 9.73 5.37 8.19
C ASP A 81 8.29 4.86 8.01
N TRP A 82 8.15 3.54 8.08
CA TRP A 82 6.87 2.84 7.92
C TRP A 82 6.04 2.88 9.20
N PHE A 83 4.78 3.25 9.06
CA PHE A 83 3.78 3.12 10.12
C PHE A 83 2.82 1.99 9.75
N PHE A 84 2.95 0.86 10.44
CA PHE A 84 2.15 -0.33 10.20
C PHE A 84 0.78 -0.20 10.88
N PHE A 85 -0.27 -0.60 10.16
CA PHE A 85 -1.65 -0.52 10.62
C PHE A 85 -2.08 -1.73 11.44
N ASP A 86 -1.35 -2.83 11.32
CA ASP A 86 -1.63 -4.07 12.03
C ASP A 86 -0.93 -4.07 13.40
N LYS A 87 -1.65 -4.50 14.42
CA LYS A 87 -1.06 -4.83 15.72
C LYS A 87 -0.64 -6.30 15.69
N TRP A 88 0.65 -6.55 15.86
CA TRP A 88 1.13 -7.86 16.25
C TRP A 88 0.74 -8.09 17.72
N GLU A 89 -0.09 -9.10 17.97
CA GLU A 89 -0.21 -9.76 19.29
C GLU A 89 0.45 -11.13 19.23
#